data_AF-A0A7C0UIC9-F1
#
_entry.id   AF-A0A7C0UIC9-F1
#
_cell.length_a   1.000
_cell.length_b   1.000
_cell.length_c   1.000
_cell.angle_alpha   90.00
_cell.angle_beta   90.00
_cell.angle_gamma   90.00
#
_symmetry.space_group_name_H-M   'P 1'
#
loop_
_entity.id
_entity.type
_entity.pdbx_description
1 polymer ?
#
loop_
_entity_poly.entity_id
_entity_poly.type
_entity_poly.pdbx_seq_one_letter_code
_entity_poly.pdbx_strand_id
1 'polypeptide(L)' 'SILLPQEIDPDEAEAAIKNGIITIKLPKLDKEKVQKLKVKSE' A
#
# COMPACT_ATOMS: atom_id res chain seq x y z
N SER A 1 -12.58 6.44 11.91
CA SER A 1 -11.24 5.87 11.68
C SER A 1 -11.41 4.37 11.61
N ILE A 2 -11.02 3.73 10.50
CA ILE A 2 -11.11 2.28 10.32
C ILE A 2 -9.71 1.71 10.52
N LEU A 3 -9.56 0.76 11.44
CA LEU A 3 -8.32 0.03 11.65
C LEU A 3 -8.18 -1.05 10.57
N LEU A 4 -7.09 -1.01 9.82
CA LEU A 4 -6.78 -2.03 8.82
C LEU A 4 -6.05 -3.20 9.49
N PRO A 5 -6.50 -4.46 9.30
CA PRO A 5 -5.92 -5.64 9.95
C PRO A 5 -4.55 -6.06 9.38
N GLN A 6 -4.02 -5.35 8.38
CA GLN A 6 -2.79 -5.66 7.64
C GLN A 6 -2.05 -4.37 7.28
N GLU A 7 -0.72 -4.42 7.21
CA GLU A 7 0.10 -3.33 6.67
C GLU A 7 -0.23 -3.12 5.19
N ILE A 8 -0.50 -1.87 4.82
CA ILE A 8 -0.87 -1.45 3.46
C ILE A 8 0.21 -0.53 2.91
N ASP A 9 0.39 -0.52 1.59
CA ASP A 9 1.21 0.48 0.92
C ASP A 9 0.35 1.73 0.68
N PRO A 10 0.59 2.84 1.41
CA PRO A 10 -0.21 4.05 1.26
C PRO A 10 0.09 4.79 -0.05
N ASP A 11 1.28 4.59 -0.63
CA ASP A 11 1.71 5.31 -1.82
C ASP A 11 1.03 4.77 -3.09
N GLU A 12 0.65 3.48 -3.08
CA GLU A 12 -0.09 2.82 -4.16
C GLU A 12 -1.61 2.76 -3.93
N ALA A 13 -2.13 3.44 -2.91
CA ALA A 13 -3.56 3.46 -2.61
C ALA A 13 -4.36 4.27 -3.63
N GLU A 14 -5.49 3.74 -4.10
CA GLU A 14 -6.37 4.39 -5.07
C GLU A 14 -7.80 4.53 -4.54
N ALA A 15 -8.46 5.66 -4.86
CA ALA A 15 -9.88 5.86 -4.62
C ALA A 15 -10.59 6.28 -5.91
N ALA A 16 -11.74 5.67 -6.19
CA ALA A 16 -12.57 5.98 -7.35
C ALA A 16 -14.04 6.10 -6.94
N ILE A 17 -14.77 6.99 -7.61
CA ILE A 17 -16.21 7.18 -7.38
C ILE A 17 -16.94 6.93 -8.70
N LYS A 18 -17.91 6.01 -8.70
CA LYS A 18 -18.74 5.70 -9.86
C LYS A 18 -20.18 5.47 -9.44
N ASN A 19 -21.12 6.18 -10.08
CA ASN A 19 -22.56 6.06 -9.82
C ASN A 19 -22.95 6.20 -8.33
N GLY A 20 -22.28 7.10 -7.60
CA GLY A 20 -22.53 7.30 -6.17
C GLY A 20 -21.90 6.26 -5.23
N ILE A 21 -21.12 5.31 -5.76
CA ILE A 21 -20.37 4.33 -4.97
C ILE A 21 -18.90 4.72 -4.96
N ILE A 22 -18.33 4.81 -3.75
CA ILE A 22 -16.90 5.03 -3.52
C ILE A 22 -16.23 3.66 -3.39
N THR A 23 -15.23 3.41 -4.23
CA THR A 23 -14.38 2.22 -4.18
C THR A 23 -12.97 2.65 -3.79
N ILE A 24 -12.41 2.03 -2.76
CA ILE A 24 -11.05 2.29 -2.29
C ILE A 24 -10.25 1.00 -2.42
N LYS A 25 -9.14 1.05 -3.16
CA LYS A 25 -8.19 -0.05 -3.28
C LYS A 25 -6.99 0.26 -2.37
N LEU A 26 -6.76 -0.63 -1.41
CA LEU A 26 -5.63 -0.55 -0.48
C LEU A 26 -4.73 -1.77 -0.73
N PRO A 27 -3.66 -1.63 -1.52
CA PRO A 27 -2.74 -2.73 -1.78
C PRO A 27 -2.05 -3.14 -0.47
N LYS A 28 -1.93 -4.44 -0.26
CA LYS A 28 -1.22 -4.98 0.90
C LYS A 28 0.28 -4.85 0.69
N LEU A 29 1.01 -4.53 1.75
CA LEU A 29 2.47 -4.57 1.71
C LEU A 29 2.92 -6.03 1.50
N ASP A 30 3.69 -6.27 0.44
CA ASP A 30 4.32 -7.56 0.22
C ASP A 30 5.52 -7.71 1.18
N LYS A 31 5.30 -8.41 2.30
CA LYS A 31 6.31 -8.63 3.33
C LYS A 31 7.45 -9.56 2.86
N GLU A 32 7.27 -10.30 1.77
CA GLU A 32 8.33 -11.13 1.18
C GLU A 32 9.27 -10.32 0.29
N LYS A 33 8.87 -9.10 -0.10
CA LYS A 33 9.68 -8.15 -0.87
C LYS A 33 10.73 -7.50 0.03
N VAL A 34 11.74 -8.28 0.43
CA VAL A 34 12.88 -7.80 1.22
C VAL A 34 13.63 -6.73 0.42
N GLN A 35 13.57 -5.48 0.89
CA GLN A 35 14.42 -4.41 0.36
C GLN A 35 15.88 -4.72 0.70
N LYS A 36 16.61 -5.32 -0.25
CA LYS A 36 18.06 -5.50 -0.14
C LYS A 36 18.74 -4.14 -0.27
N LEU A 37 18.95 -3.46 0.86
CA LEU A 37 19.73 -2.23 0.92
C LEU A 37 21.20 -2.56 0.64
N LYS A 38 21.68 -2.24 -0.57
CA LYS A 38 23.10 -2.36 -0.90
C LYS A 38 23.83 -1.15 -0.31
N VAL A 39 24.67 -1.39 0.69
CA VAL A 39 25.59 -0.36 1.20
C VAL A 39 26.60 -0.05 0.11
N LYS A 40 26.65 1.21 -0.35
CA LYS A 40 27.74 1.68 -1.20
C LYS A 40 28.89 2.05 -0.29
N SER A 41 30.03 1.39 -0.46
CA SER A 41 31.32 1.82 0.07
C SER A 41 31.90 2.88 -0.87
N GLU A 42 32.45 3.94 -0.29
CA GLU A 42 33.24 4.96 -1.00
C GLU A 42 34.60 4.40 -1.42
#